data_AF-A0A8W8N2U3-F1
#
_entry.id   AF-A0A8W8N2U3-F1
#
_cell.length_a   1.000
_cell.length_b   1.000
_cell.length_c   1.000
_cell.angle_alpha   90.00
_cell.angle_beta   90.00
_cell.angle_gamma   90.00
#
_symmetry.space_group_name_H-M   'P 1'
#
loop_
_entity.id
_entity.type
_entity.pdbx_description
1 polymer ?
#
loop_
_entity_poly.entity_id
_entity_poly.type
_entity_poly.pdbx_seq_one_letter_code
_entity_poly.pdbx_strand_id
1 'polypeptide(L)'
;KHQLSVGKPHNLEAKSRIQTQLSFILQTNEGSQVHMAERFTGSRNYKRSCVYCRSIGVTTNSGRTVETQWKCEQCAVALCIGKRNCFTLFHENLTKNSQE
;
A
#
# COMPACT_ATOMS: atom_id res chain seq x y z
N LYS A 1 39.89 -25.54 -56.48
CA LYS A 1 38.71 -25.26 -55.61
C LYS A 1 37.47 -25.78 -56.33
N HIS A 2 36.91 -26.90 -55.88
CA HIS A 2 35.49 -27.31 -55.99
C HIS A 2 35.43 -28.79 -55.60
N GLN A 3 34.87 -29.07 -54.43
CA GLN A 3 34.49 -30.40 -53.97
C GLN A 3 32.96 -30.48 -54.01
N LEU A 4 32.47 -31.61 -54.53
CA LEU A 4 31.12 -32.12 -54.33
C LEU A 4 30.99 -32.64 -52.88
N SER A 5 29.78 -32.63 -52.31
CA SER A 5 29.09 -33.82 -51.73
C SER A 5 27.95 -33.46 -50.76
N VAL A 6 26.74 -33.87 -51.16
CA VAL A 6 25.69 -34.63 -50.43
C VAL A 6 25.51 -34.42 -48.91
N GLY A 7 24.26 -34.12 -48.52
CA GLY A 7 23.72 -34.39 -47.18
C GLY A 7 22.27 -33.95 -46.98
N LYS A 8 21.30 -34.87 -47.17
CA LYS A 8 20.00 -34.90 -46.46
C LYS A 8 20.21 -35.85 -45.26
N PRO A 9 19.56 -35.68 -44.10
CA PRO A 9 18.20 -36.22 -43.97
C PRO A 9 17.28 -35.60 -42.89
N HIS A 10 15.99 -35.93 -43.02
CA HIS A 10 15.07 -36.32 -41.94
C HIS A 10 14.60 -35.21 -40.95
N ASN A 11 13.40 -35.19 -40.39
CA ASN A 11 12.23 -36.08 -40.35
C ASN A 11 11.36 -35.56 -39.20
N LEU A 12 10.03 -35.57 -39.35
CA LEU A 12 9.01 -35.57 -38.27
C LEU A 12 9.02 -34.31 -37.36
N GLU A 13 7.94 -33.86 -36.73
CA GLU A 13 6.58 -34.35 -36.56
C GLU A 13 5.74 -33.15 -36.09
N ALA A 14 4.46 -33.21 -36.39
CA ALA A 14 3.45 -32.29 -35.88
C ALA A 14 3.34 -32.32 -34.35
N LYS A 15 2.74 -31.24 -33.81
CA LYS A 15 2.06 -31.03 -32.51
C LYS A 15 2.70 -29.83 -31.81
N SER A 16 1.97 -28.78 -31.44
CA SER A 16 0.77 -28.86 -30.63
C SER A 16 -0.05 -27.57 -30.69
N ARG A 17 -1.34 -27.70 -31.01
CA ARG A 17 -2.39 -26.74 -30.67
C ARG A 17 -2.65 -26.84 -29.18
N ILE A 18 -2.05 -25.98 -28.37
CA ILE A 18 -2.72 -25.54 -27.14
C ILE A 18 -2.35 -24.08 -26.91
N GLN A 19 -3.17 -23.21 -27.50
CA GLN A 19 -3.27 -21.80 -27.14
C GLN A 19 -3.99 -21.70 -25.79
N THR A 20 -3.30 -22.00 -24.68
CA THR A 20 -3.87 -21.68 -23.36
C THR A 20 -3.46 -20.27 -22.99
N GLN A 21 -4.31 -19.32 -23.36
CA GLN A 21 -4.33 -18.01 -22.72
C GLN A 21 -4.71 -18.20 -21.25
N LEU A 22 -3.71 -18.33 -20.38
CA LEU A 22 -3.86 -18.12 -18.94
C LEU A 22 -3.68 -16.63 -18.67
N SER A 23 -4.65 -15.81 -19.10
CA SER A 23 -4.79 -14.43 -18.64
C SER A 23 -5.39 -14.45 -17.23
N PHE A 24 -4.59 -14.84 -16.25
CA PHE A 24 -4.92 -14.70 -14.84
C PHE A 24 -4.63 -13.25 -14.41
N ILE A 25 -5.37 -12.30 -15.00
CA ILE A 25 -5.40 -10.93 -14.48
C ILE A 25 -6.36 -10.98 -13.29
N LEU A 26 -5.82 -11.21 -12.09
CA LEU A 26 -6.48 -10.77 -10.87
C LEU A 26 -6.52 -9.24 -10.91
N GLN A 27 -7.61 -8.71 -11.46
CA GLN A 27 -8.06 -7.38 -11.12
C GLN A 27 -8.37 -7.43 -9.62
N THR A 28 -7.49 -6.85 -8.81
CA THR A 28 -7.84 -6.47 -7.45
C THR A 28 -8.31 -5.03 -7.51
N ASN A 29 -9.58 -4.91 -7.17
CA ASN A 29 -10.39 -3.74 -7.37
C ASN A 29 -10.07 -2.78 -6.21
N GLU A 30 -9.60 -1.59 -6.57
CA GLU A 30 -9.92 -0.32 -5.91
C GLU A 30 -9.38 -0.08 -4.48
N GLY A 31 -8.20 0.53 -4.43
CA GLY A 31 -8.07 1.81 -3.72
C GLY A 31 -7.89 1.81 -2.21
N SER A 32 -7.69 0.67 -1.54
CA SER A 32 -7.19 0.70 -0.16
C SER A 32 -5.70 0.99 -0.15
N GLN A 33 -5.33 2.27 -0.28
CA GLN A 33 -3.95 2.71 -0.09
C GLN A 33 -3.56 2.41 1.36
N VAL A 34 -2.75 1.38 1.57
CA VAL A 34 -2.29 0.99 2.90
C VAL A 34 -1.29 2.03 3.38
N HIS A 35 -1.69 2.83 4.37
CA HIS A 35 -0.82 3.84 4.95
C HIS A 35 0.06 3.23 6.04
N MET A 36 1.35 3.58 6.04
CA MET A 36 2.34 3.10 7.00
C MET A 36 2.51 4.12 8.12
N ALA A 37 2.59 3.61 9.34
CA ALA A 37 2.84 4.41 10.53
C ALA A 37 4.32 4.40 10.89
N GLU A 38 4.90 5.57 11.06
CA GLU A 38 6.29 5.76 11.48
C GLU A 38 6.34 6.58 12.78
N ARG A 39 7.33 6.32 13.64
CA ARG A 39 7.61 7.20 14.78
C ARG A 39 8.34 8.46 14.30
N PHE A 40 8.08 9.59 14.93
CA PHE A 40 8.88 10.79 14.67
C PHE A 40 10.35 10.53 15.00
N THR A 41 11.22 10.74 14.00
CA THR A 41 12.67 10.72 14.16
C THR A 41 13.13 12.09 14.66
N GLY A 42 13.75 12.13 15.84
CA GLY A 42 14.17 13.36 16.50
C GLY A 42 14.55 13.11 17.96
N SER A 43 15.18 14.10 18.60
CA SER A 43 15.60 14.03 20.02
C SER A 43 14.48 13.47 20.92
N ARG A 44 14.89 12.66 21.89
CA ARG A 44 14.06 11.88 22.82
C ARG A 44 12.84 12.71 23.26
N ASN A 45 11.64 12.31 22.84
CA ASN A 45 10.32 12.89 23.17
C ASN A 45 9.62 13.80 22.15
N TYR A 46 9.93 13.72 20.86
CA TYR A 46 9.09 14.41 19.89
C TYR A 46 7.67 13.82 19.83
N LYS A 47 6.74 14.53 20.47
CA LYS A 47 5.31 14.24 20.43
C LYS A 47 4.60 15.37 19.68
N ARG A 48 3.60 15.01 18.89
CA ARG A 48 2.74 15.95 18.17
C ARG A 48 1.29 15.70 18.54
N SER A 49 0.46 16.73 18.48
CA SER A 49 -0.97 16.60 18.72
C SER A 49 -1.62 15.74 17.63
N CYS A 50 -2.45 14.78 18.02
CA CYS A 50 -3.18 13.94 17.09
C CYS A 50 -4.22 14.77 16.33
N VAL A 51 -4.13 14.77 15.00
CA VAL A 51 -5.00 15.56 14.12
C VAL A 51 -6.45 15.11 14.24
N TYR A 52 -6.70 13.80 14.20
CA TYR A 52 -8.06 13.26 14.31
C TYR A 52 -8.70 13.57 15.67
N CYS A 53 -7.99 13.34 16.80
CA CYS A 53 -8.54 13.71 18.12
C CYS A 53 -8.85 15.21 18.20
N ARG A 54 -8.01 16.06 17.61
CA ARG A 54 -8.25 17.50 17.54
C ARG A 54 -9.48 17.84 16.71
N SER A 55 -9.71 17.18 15.57
CA SER A 55 -10.86 17.47 14.69
C SER A 55 -12.18 17.09 15.34
N ILE A 56 -12.21 16.03 16.17
CA ILE A 56 -13.41 15.61 16.90
C ILE A 56 -13.51 16.21 18.31
N GLY A 57 -12.61 17.12 18.69
CA GLY A 57 -12.64 17.82 19.99
C GLY A 57 -12.29 16.95 21.21
N VAL A 58 -11.60 15.81 21.01
CA VAL A 58 -11.24 14.89 22.10
C VAL A 58 -9.96 15.33 22.80
N THR A 59 -10.04 15.45 24.13
CA THR A 59 -8.92 15.78 25.01
C THR A 59 -8.53 14.61 25.92
N THR A 60 -7.41 14.76 26.61
CA THR A 60 -7.01 13.89 27.73
C THR A 60 -7.82 14.22 28.99
N ASN A 61 -7.74 13.36 30.01
CA ASN A 61 -8.43 13.57 31.30
C ASN A 61 -8.03 14.90 31.97
N SER A 62 -6.82 15.37 31.73
CA SER A 62 -6.31 16.66 32.22
C SER A 62 -6.70 17.85 31.33
N GLY A 63 -7.57 17.66 30.33
CA GLY A 63 -7.99 18.71 29.39
C GLY A 63 -6.96 19.06 28.30
N ARG A 64 -5.79 18.42 28.27
CA ARG A 64 -4.75 18.67 27.25
C ARG A 64 -5.08 17.96 25.94
N THR A 65 -4.54 18.47 24.83
CA THR A 65 -4.62 17.80 23.53
C THR A 65 -3.99 16.41 23.61
N VAL A 66 -4.53 15.47 22.83
CA VAL A 66 -4.01 14.11 22.78
C VAL A 66 -2.74 14.12 21.94
N GLU A 67 -1.62 13.73 22.53
CA GLU A 67 -0.34 13.69 21.85
C GLU A 67 0.05 12.28 21.41
N THR A 68 0.78 12.17 20.31
CA THR A 68 1.28 10.92 19.73
C THR A 68 2.72 11.08 19.26
N GLN A 69 3.47 9.98 19.32
CA GLN A 69 4.82 9.88 18.75
C GLN A 69 4.79 9.32 17.32
N TRP A 70 3.61 9.03 16.79
CA TRP A 70 3.42 8.37 15.51
C TRP A 70 2.84 9.33 14.48
N LYS A 71 3.32 9.22 13.26
CA LYS A 71 2.79 9.87 12.07
C LYS A 71 2.51 8.84 10.99
N CYS A 72 1.60 9.17 10.07
CA CYS A 72 1.56 8.50 8.79
C CYS A 72 2.76 8.97 7.95
N GLU A 73 3.49 8.02 7.36
CA GLU A 73 4.61 8.31 6.48
C GLU A 73 4.14 9.06 5.22
N GLN A 74 3.05 8.60 4.61
CA GLN A 74 2.52 9.15 3.37
C GLN A 74 1.81 10.51 3.56
N CYS A 75 0.99 10.64 4.60
CA CYS A 75 0.22 11.86 4.86
C CYS A 75 0.95 12.89 5.72
N ALA A 76 2.07 12.51 6.34
CA ALA A 76 2.78 13.32 7.34
C ALA A 76 1.93 13.82 8.53
N VAL A 77 0.76 13.21 8.77
CA VAL A 77 -0.16 13.59 9.86
C VAL A 77 0.12 12.79 11.13
N ALA A 78 0.09 13.48 12.28
CA ALA A 78 0.21 12.85 13.59
C ALA A 78 -1.11 12.17 14.00
N LEU A 79 -1.09 10.85 14.18
CA LEU A 79 -2.28 10.07 14.55
C LEU A 79 -1.97 9.12 15.70
N CYS A 80 -2.95 8.92 16.59
CA CYS A 80 -2.84 7.93 17.66
C CYS A 80 -2.96 6.51 17.08
N ILE A 81 -2.16 5.60 17.63
CA ILE A 81 -2.17 4.16 17.31
C ILE A 81 -2.56 3.38 18.58
N GLY A 82 -3.07 2.16 18.41
CA GLY A 82 -3.46 1.29 19.51
C GLY A 82 -4.82 1.68 20.07
N LYS A 83 -4.92 1.99 21.37
CA LYS A 83 -6.21 2.12 22.10
C LYS A 83 -7.27 3.01 21.43
N ARG A 84 -6.86 4.06 20.72
CA ARG A 84 -7.80 5.01 20.08
C ARG A 84 -8.01 4.76 18.57
N ASN A 85 -7.18 3.93 17.94
CA ASN A 85 -7.22 3.60 16.50
C ASN A 85 -7.45 4.79 15.55
N CYS A 86 -6.98 5.98 15.92
CA CYS A 86 -7.18 7.19 15.13
C CYS A 86 -6.50 7.10 13.75
N PHE A 87 -5.42 6.33 13.65
CA PHE A 87 -4.76 6.05 12.37
C PHE A 87 -5.71 5.44 11.35
N THR A 88 -6.40 4.36 11.72
CA THR A 88 -7.34 3.65 10.84
C THR A 88 -8.54 4.53 10.53
N LEU A 89 -9.18 5.10 11.56
CA LEU A 89 -10.37 5.93 11.40
C LEU A 89 -10.14 7.14 10.50
N PHE A 90 -8.97 7.79 10.60
CA PHE A 90 -8.65 8.94 9.77
C PHE A 90 -8.57 8.56 8.28
N HIS A 91 -7.91 7.45 7.95
CA HIS A 91 -7.76 7.01 6.57
C HIS A 91 -9.03 6.35 6.00
N GLU A 92 -9.83 5.68 6.84
CA GLU A 92 -11.15 5.14 6.45
C GLU A 92 -12.19 6.23 6.16
N ASN A 93 -12.09 7.39 6.81
CA ASN A 93 -12.98 8.52 6.50
C ASN A 93 -12.53 9.26 5.23
N LEU A 94 -11.22 9.35 4.97
CA LEU A 94 -10.70 9.95 3.74
C LEU A 94 -11.15 9.20 2.48
N THR A 95 -11.20 7.87 2.52
CA THR A 95 -11.66 7.07 1.37
C THR A 95 -13.15 7.25 1.05
N LYS A 96 -13.95 7.73 2.02
CA LYS A 96 -15.40 7.94 1.84
C LYS A 96 -15.74 9.32 1.27
N ASN A 97 -14.81 10.27 1.30
CA ASN A 97 -15.06 11.65 0.89
C ASN A 97 -14.72 11.95 -0.59
N SER A 98 -14.44 10.93 -1.41
CA SER A 98 -14.20 11.07 -2.87
C SER A 98 -15.47 10.84 -3.71
N GLN A 99 -16.66 11.04 -3.13
CA GLN A 99 -17.96 10.85 -3.77
C GLN A 99 -18.89 12.03 -3.44
N GLU A 100 -18.49 13.26 -3.79
CA GLU A 100 -19.41 14.40 -3.96
C GLU A 100 -19.03 15.20 -5.21
#